data_AF-A0A969WG91-F1
#
_entry.id   AF-A0A969WG91-F1
#
_cell.length_a   1.000
_cell.length_b   1.000
_cell.length_c   1.000
_cell.angle_alpha   90.00
_cell.angle_beta   90.00
_cell.angle_gamma   90.00
#
_symmetry.space_group_name_H-M   'P 1'
#
loop_
_entity.id
_entity.type
_entity.pdbx_description
1 polymer ?
#
loop_
_entity_poly.entity_id
_entity_poly.type
_entity_poly.pdbx_seq_one_letter_code
_entity_poly.pdbx_strand_id
1 'polypeptide(L)'
;MSEEVSFRFIDLDAERRRSALLHEVLGGEKPWFPLMGCRPVSAGCEHCVGLKLQNDWLARNGRPASPTLLPPWVQTSELARVSGFSREDHVVVAPGSDLFDEGVSDDQRDQIIHAIESRPDVLFYWFTKHADRQRDYLLALAAYPHAPGEPLRPRWPLQNVRIGVSVEDAASYRERAPYLFETPAVFRILRFEPLLEPIDVEKIELWSGDLLWPLRGIVQAYGGTDADGERFWLPIDEPLTYTPRPDLIVIGGERAAVARPPHPMWIRQIEKIAKAWAVPVFFRGWGSLHPVLKPDRERDASLVIVSVDGLRRGKGLGSATNFLATQSGIGGDVCFTRPASDLDPALTQYPGGKLDARPEWFAPSQKQRITDVSSAARDLAKLHARERYRLLQSERMKQEQASVDDTQKVALGQRLREILTTPISELPERIRGRDE
;
A
#
# COMPACT_ATOMS: atom_id res chain seq x y z
N MET A 1 -41.31 7.15 -28.45
CA MET A 1 -39.99 7.76 -28.21
C MET A 1 -40.00 8.46 -26.87
N SER A 2 -39.47 7.80 -25.85
CA SER A 2 -38.83 8.32 -24.62
C SER A 2 -38.82 7.18 -23.61
N GLU A 3 -37.82 6.31 -23.68
CA GLU A 3 -37.58 5.31 -22.63
C GLU A 3 -36.77 5.96 -21.51
N GLU A 4 -37.38 6.03 -20.33
CA GLU A 4 -36.74 6.45 -19.08
C GLU A 4 -35.64 5.45 -18.70
N VAL A 5 -34.39 5.92 -18.71
CA VAL A 5 -33.23 5.19 -18.17
C VAL A 5 -33.32 5.23 -16.64
N SER A 6 -33.70 4.12 -16.03
CA SER A 6 -33.68 3.97 -14.57
C SER A 6 -32.22 3.82 -14.10
N PHE A 7 -31.69 4.85 -13.43
CA PHE A 7 -30.42 4.75 -12.71
C PHE A 7 -30.63 3.90 -11.45
N ARG A 8 -30.02 2.72 -11.38
CA ARG A 8 -29.91 1.98 -10.11
C ARG A 8 -28.89 2.70 -9.24
N PHE A 9 -29.37 3.42 -8.23
CA PHE A 9 -28.54 3.91 -7.14
C PHE A 9 -27.83 2.71 -6.49
N ILE A 10 -26.50 2.71 -6.54
CA ILE A 10 -25.67 1.73 -5.83
C ILE A 10 -25.81 2.05 -4.34
N ASP A 11 -26.34 1.11 -3.58
CA ASP A 11 -26.46 1.19 -2.12
C ASP A 11 -25.04 1.17 -1.51
N LEU A 12 -24.51 2.36 -1.23
CA LEU A 12 -23.20 2.56 -0.62
C LEU A 12 -23.05 1.88 0.76
N ASP A 13 -24.17 1.57 1.45
CA ASP A 13 -24.15 0.83 2.71
C ASP A 13 -24.10 -0.69 2.49
N ALA A 14 -24.46 -1.20 1.30
CA ALA A 14 -24.18 -2.58 0.89
C ALA A 14 -22.69 -2.77 0.51
N GLU A 15 -22.07 -1.76 -0.13
CA GLU A 15 -20.63 -1.75 -0.44
C GLU A 15 -19.77 -1.67 0.84
N ARG A 16 -20.20 -0.89 1.85
CA ARG A 16 -19.53 -0.84 3.16
C ARG A 16 -19.67 -2.14 3.94
N ARG A 17 -20.80 -2.84 3.81
CA ARG A 17 -20.96 -4.21 4.30
C ARG A 17 -20.00 -5.19 3.61
N ARG A 18 -19.70 -5.02 2.31
CA ARG A 18 -18.63 -5.76 1.61
C ARG A 18 -17.22 -5.43 2.14
N SER A 19 -16.97 -4.20 2.61
CA SER A 19 -15.67 -3.82 3.20
C SER A 19 -15.42 -4.44 4.58
N ALA A 20 -16.45 -4.73 5.37
CA ALA A 20 -16.35 -5.55 6.57
C ALA A 20 -16.10 -7.03 6.21
N LEU A 21 -16.76 -7.52 5.14
CA LEU A 21 -16.51 -8.84 4.56
C LEU A 21 -15.07 -9.00 4.06
N LEU A 22 -14.48 -7.97 3.42
CA LEU A 22 -13.10 -7.98 2.90
C LEU A 22 -12.04 -8.31 3.97
N HIS A 23 -12.31 -7.98 5.24
CA HIS A 23 -11.42 -8.26 6.36
C HIS A 23 -11.53 -9.72 6.89
N GLU A 24 -12.70 -10.35 6.76
CA GLU A 24 -12.92 -11.78 6.97
C GLU A 24 -12.39 -12.61 5.78
N VAL A 25 -12.55 -12.06 4.57
CA VAL A 25 -12.26 -12.67 3.27
C VAL A 25 -10.78 -12.77 2.96
N LEU A 26 -9.98 -11.72 3.20
CA LEU A 26 -8.54 -11.73 2.89
C LEU A 26 -7.67 -12.32 4.01
N GLY A 27 -8.27 -12.63 5.17
CA GLY A 27 -7.68 -13.42 6.26
C GLY A 27 -7.99 -14.92 6.17
N GLY A 28 -9.04 -15.30 5.44
CA GLY A 28 -9.52 -16.69 5.25
C GLY A 28 -9.34 -17.24 3.83
N GLU A 29 -8.51 -16.60 2.99
CA GLU A 29 -8.27 -17.02 1.61
C GLU A 29 -7.80 -18.48 1.54
N LYS A 30 -8.45 -19.29 0.71
CA LYS A 30 -8.00 -20.65 0.43
C LYS A 30 -7.04 -20.64 -0.75
N PRO A 31 -5.83 -21.20 -0.59
CA PRO A 31 -4.90 -21.26 -1.70
C PRO A 31 -5.25 -22.41 -2.65
N TRP A 32 -5.22 -22.12 -3.95
CA TRP A 32 -5.23 -23.14 -5.00
C TRP A 32 -3.91 -23.05 -5.78
N PHE A 33 -3.22 -24.19 -5.94
CA PHE A 33 -1.87 -24.25 -6.50
C PHE A 33 -1.84 -24.95 -7.88
N PRO A 34 -2.56 -24.45 -8.91
CA PRO A 34 -2.49 -25.04 -10.25
C PRO A 34 -1.16 -24.78 -10.95
N LEU A 35 -0.34 -23.88 -10.38
CA LEU A 35 0.97 -23.47 -10.86
C LEU A 35 1.89 -23.34 -9.66
N MET A 36 3.13 -23.76 -9.84
CA MET A 36 4.22 -23.49 -8.90
C MET A 36 5.45 -23.01 -9.65
N GLY A 37 6.31 -22.25 -8.96
CA GLY A 37 7.50 -21.65 -9.55
C GLY A 37 7.17 -20.41 -10.38
N CYS A 38 8.15 -19.53 -10.49
CA CYS A 38 8.16 -18.38 -11.38
C CYS A 38 9.57 -17.79 -11.41
N ARG A 39 9.87 -16.96 -12.41
CA ARG A 39 11.15 -16.28 -12.53
C ARG A 39 11.12 -14.98 -11.71
N PRO A 40 12.14 -14.68 -10.90
CA PRO A 40 12.26 -13.40 -10.20
C PRO A 40 12.40 -12.23 -11.18
N VAL A 41 11.62 -11.15 -10.99
CA VAL A 41 11.59 -9.99 -11.92
C VAL A 41 11.70 -8.63 -11.23
N SER A 42 11.75 -8.59 -9.89
CA SER A 42 11.70 -7.33 -9.14
C SER A 42 12.29 -7.45 -7.74
N ALA A 43 12.44 -6.31 -7.07
CA ALA A 43 12.86 -6.23 -5.67
C ALA A 43 11.95 -7.06 -4.75
N GLY A 44 10.64 -7.11 -5.00
CA GLY A 44 9.70 -7.93 -4.23
C GLY A 44 9.95 -9.45 -4.33
N CYS A 45 10.79 -9.92 -5.26
CA CYS A 45 11.15 -11.33 -5.40
C CYS A 45 12.38 -11.73 -4.57
N GLU A 46 13.14 -10.78 -4.04
CA GLU A 46 14.39 -11.02 -3.29
C GLU A 46 14.16 -11.91 -2.06
N HIS A 47 13.06 -11.68 -1.33
CA HIS A 47 12.68 -12.47 -0.16
C HIS A 47 11.33 -13.18 -0.36
N CYS A 48 11.09 -13.67 -1.57
CA CYS A 48 9.78 -14.17 -2.00
C CYS A 48 9.29 -15.36 -1.14
N VAL A 49 8.06 -15.27 -0.63
CA VAL A 49 7.36 -16.37 0.04
C VAL A 49 7.16 -17.58 -0.88
N GLY A 50 7.13 -17.36 -2.19
CA GLY A 50 7.00 -18.41 -3.21
C GLY A 50 8.09 -19.47 -3.12
N LEU A 51 9.33 -19.09 -2.76
CA LEU A 51 10.43 -20.05 -2.61
C LEU A 51 10.16 -21.04 -1.49
N LYS A 52 9.65 -20.56 -0.35
CA LYS A 52 9.23 -21.42 0.76
C LYS A 52 8.07 -22.33 0.35
N LEU A 53 7.04 -21.79 -0.30
CA LEU A 53 5.87 -22.57 -0.74
C LEU A 53 6.28 -23.67 -1.74
N GLN A 54 7.17 -23.35 -2.68
CA GLN A 54 7.78 -24.31 -3.59
C GLN A 54 8.53 -25.40 -2.83
N ASN A 55 9.41 -25.05 -1.90
CA ASN A 55 10.21 -26.05 -1.18
C ASN A 55 9.34 -26.92 -0.26
N ASP A 56 8.29 -26.36 0.36
CA ASP A 56 7.29 -27.11 1.12
C ASP A 56 6.53 -28.10 0.22
N TRP A 57 6.27 -27.74 -1.04
CA TRP A 57 5.68 -28.64 -2.03
C TRP A 57 6.68 -29.73 -2.48
N LEU A 58 7.93 -29.37 -2.77
CA LEU A 58 8.98 -30.31 -3.18
C LEU A 58 9.19 -31.38 -2.11
N ALA A 59 9.32 -30.97 -0.84
CA ALA A 59 9.49 -31.88 0.29
C ALA A 59 8.31 -32.86 0.43
N ARG A 60 7.07 -32.37 0.34
CA ARG A 60 5.86 -33.23 0.38
C ARG A 60 5.79 -34.24 -0.75
N ASN A 61 6.46 -33.99 -1.86
CA ASN A 61 6.52 -34.87 -3.03
C ASN A 61 7.85 -35.63 -3.14
N GLY A 62 8.64 -35.70 -2.06
CA GLY A 62 9.89 -36.46 -2.03
C GLY A 62 11.00 -35.89 -2.92
N ARG A 63 10.93 -34.61 -3.27
CA ARG A 63 11.93 -33.91 -4.10
C ARG A 63 12.85 -33.05 -3.23
N PRO A 64 14.15 -32.92 -3.58
CA PRO A 64 15.07 -32.07 -2.84
C PRO A 64 14.65 -30.59 -2.94
N ALA A 65 14.92 -29.83 -1.87
CA ALA A 65 14.69 -28.40 -1.86
C ALA A 65 15.60 -27.69 -2.88
N SER A 66 15.08 -26.60 -3.45
CA SER A 66 15.84 -25.73 -4.36
C SER A 66 16.30 -24.47 -3.63
N PRO A 67 17.54 -23.99 -3.85
CA PRO A 67 18.00 -22.72 -3.31
C PRO A 67 17.33 -21.51 -3.98
N THR A 68 16.77 -21.68 -5.17
CA THR A 68 16.11 -20.63 -5.96
C THR A 68 14.73 -21.08 -6.45
N LEU A 69 13.91 -20.11 -6.85
CA LEU A 69 12.65 -20.43 -7.54
C LEU A 69 12.95 -21.14 -8.86
N LEU A 70 12.22 -22.22 -9.11
CA LEU A 70 12.31 -22.97 -10.37
C LEU A 70 11.45 -22.27 -11.44
N PRO A 71 11.74 -22.49 -12.73
CA PRO A 71 10.84 -22.09 -13.81
C PRO A 71 9.41 -22.58 -13.55
N PRO A 72 8.38 -21.84 -13.98
CA PRO A 72 7.00 -22.20 -13.69
C PRO A 72 6.64 -23.59 -14.22
N TRP A 73 5.90 -24.37 -13.43
CA TRP A 73 5.33 -25.65 -13.86
C TRP A 73 3.87 -25.76 -13.44
N VAL A 74 3.01 -26.05 -14.43
CA VAL A 74 1.58 -26.27 -14.21
C VAL A 74 1.36 -27.65 -13.60
N GLN A 75 0.50 -27.72 -12.59
CA GLN A 75 0.08 -28.95 -11.96
C GLN A 75 -1.28 -29.36 -12.51
N THR A 76 -1.30 -30.07 -13.63
CA THR A 76 -2.54 -30.51 -14.28
C THR A 76 -3.43 -31.33 -13.33
N SER A 77 -2.83 -32.11 -12.42
CA SER A 77 -3.55 -32.87 -11.38
C SER A 77 -4.30 -31.98 -10.39
N GLU A 78 -3.85 -30.74 -10.18
CA GLU A 78 -4.48 -29.80 -9.26
C GLU A 78 -5.70 -29.09 -9.88
N LEU A 79 -5.86 -29.15 -11.21
CA LEU A 79 -6.97 -28.47 -11.89
C LEU A 79 -8.33 -28.99 -11.43
N ALA A 80 -8.44 -30.31 -11.23
CA ALA A 80 -9.68 -30.94 -10.76
C ALA A 80 -10.10 -30.49 -9.35
N ARG A 81 -9.16 -29.98 -8.53
CA ARG A 81 -9.44 -29.53 -7.16
C ARG A 81 -10.33 -28.29 -7.11
N VAL A 82 -10.48 -27.57 -8.22
CA VAL A 82 -11.39 -26.43 -8.33
C VAL A 82 -12.83 -26.80 -7.96
N SER A 83 -13.22 -28.06 -8.19
CA SER A 83 -14.54 -28.61 -7.83
C SER A 83 -14.78 -28.71 -6.31
N GLY A 84 -13.71 -28.78 -5.52
CA GLY A 84 -13.78 -28.95 -4.07
C GLY A 84 -14.04 -27.66 -3.27
N PHE A 85 -13.96 -26.49 -3.91
CA PHE A 85 -14.23 -25.22 -3.24
C PHE A 85 -15.73 -25.01 -3.04
N SER A 86 -16.10 -24.48 -1.87
CA SER A 86 -17.46 -24.05 -1.55
C SER A 86 -17.77 -22.70 -2.18
N ARG A 87 -19.06 -22.39 -2.38
CA ARG A 87 -19.53 -21.08 -2.86
C ARG A 87 -19.09 -19.92 -1.96
N GLU A 88 -18.93 -20.16 -0.67
CA GLU A 88 -18.48 -19.17 0.31
C GLU A 88 -16.94 -19.00 0.32
N ASP A 89 -16.21 -19.80 -0.47
CA ASP A 89 -14.76 -19.74 -0.50
C ASP A 89 -14.26 -18.56 -1.36
N HIS A 90 -13.20 -17.94 -0.86
CA HIS A 90 -12.40 -16.96 -1.59
C HIS A 90 -11.05 -17.60 -1.90
N VAL A 91 -10.78 -17.81 -3.18
CA VAL A 91 -9.69 -18.66 -3.65
C VAL A 91 -8.58 -17.82 -4.27
N VAL A 92 -7.38 -17.87 -3.70
CA VAL A 92 -6.20 -17.27 -4.33
C VAL A 92 -5.57 -18.29 -5.27
N VAL A 93 -5.48 -17.93 -6.53
CA VAL A 93 -4.92 -18.73 -7.61
C VAL A 93 -3.40 -18.54 -7.66
N ALA A 94 -2.67 -19.65 -7.68
CA ALA A 94 -1.22 -19.69 -7.80
C ALA A 94 -0.46 -18.81 -6.78
N PRO A 95 -0.79 -18.85 -5.46
CA PRO A 95 -0.10 -18.01 -4.50
C PRO A 95 1.38 -18.36 -4.43
N GLY A 96 2.25 -17.35 -4.54
CA GLY A 96 3.70 -17.54 -4.58
C GLY A 96 4.25 -17.98 -5.93
N SER A 97 3.44 -17.92 -6.98
CA SER A 97 3.82 -18.10 -8.39
C SER A 97 3.14 -17.02 -9.24
N ASP A 98 3.44 -16.96 -10.54
CA ASP A 98 2.88 -15.94 -11.42
C ASP A 98 2.33 -16.56 -12.70
N LEU A 99 1.01 -16.48 -12.87
CA LEU A 99 0.27 -17.07 -14.00
C LEU A 99 0.71 -16.49 -15.36
N PHE A 100 1.26 -15.28 -15.36
CA PHE A 100 1.66 -14.57 -16.57
C PHE A 100 3.18 -14.52 -16.76
N ASP A 101 3.92 -15.36 -16.03
CA ASP A 101 5.31 -15.68 -16.35
C ASP A 101 5.41 -16.25 -17.78
N GLU A 102 6.42 -15.84 -18.55
CA GLU A 102 6.67 -16.30 -19.93
C GLU A 102 6.85 -17.81 -20.08
N GLY A 103 7.25 -18.51 -19.01
CA GLY A 103 7.37 -19.97 -19.02
C GLY A 103 6.02 -20.69 -18.97
N VAL A 104 4.91 -19.96 -18.76
CA VAL A 104 3.55 -20.49 -18.85
C VAL A 104 3.04 -20.24 -20.27
N SER A 105 2.58 -21.27 -20.98
CA SER A 105 2.01 -21.11 -22.32
C SER A 105 0.56 -20.61 -22.26
N ASP A 106 0.05 -20.10 -23.37
CA ASP A 106 -1.36 -19.69 -23.45
C ASP A 106 -2.32 -20.86 -23.26
N ASP A 107 -2.03 -22.04 -23.83
CA ASP A 107 -2.82 -23.27 -23.59
C ASP A 107 -2.89 -23.64 -22.10
N GLN A 108 -1.78 -23.43 -21.37
CA GLN A 108 -1.71 -23.66 -19.94
C GLN A 108 -2.55 -22.64 -19.15
N ARG A 109 -2.53 -21.36 -19.55
CA ARG A 109 -3.40 -20.32 -18.98
C ARG A 109 -4.87 -20.62 -19.26
N ASP A 110 -5.19 -21.05 -20.47
CA ASP A 110 -6.55 -21.41 -20.89
C ASP A 110 -7.09 -22.55 -20.03
N GLN A 111 -6.30 -23.59 -19.76
CA GLN A 111 -6.69 -24.69 -18.88
C GLN A 111 -7.04 -24.22 -17.46
N ILE A 112 -6.24 -23.31 -16.89
CA ILE A 112 -6.47 -22.78 -15.54
C ILE A 112 -7.73 -21.91 -15.52
N ILE A 113 -7.90 -21.04 -16.52
CA ILE A 113 -9.04 -20.12 -16.57
C ILE A 113 -10.34 -20.86 -16.91
N HIS A 114 -10.31 -21.91 -17.73
CA HIS A 114 -11.47 -22.79 -17.93
C HIS A 114 -11.89 -23.50 -16.65
N ALA A 115 -10.93 -23.96 -15.84
CA ALA A 115 -11.24 -24.53 -14.53
C ALA A 115 -11.94 -23.49 -13.63
N ILE A 116 -11.53 -22.22 -13.66
CA ILE A 116 -12.19 -21.11 -12.96
C ILE A 116 -13.58 -20.82 -13.52
N GLU A 117 -13.71 -20.78 -14.85
CA GLU A 117 -14.97 -20.54 -15.58
C GLU A 117 -16.03 -21.61 -15.24
N SER A 118 -15.61 -22.84 -14.96
CA SER A 118 -16.50 -23.93 -14.53
C SER A 118 -17.14 -23.71 -13.15
N ARG A 119 -16.65 -22.74 -12.37
CA ARG A 119 -17.11 -22.43 -11.00
C ARG A 119 -17.53 -20.95 -10.86
N PRO A 120 -18.58 -20.51 -11.58
CA PRO A 120 -19.05 -19.12 -11.52
C PRO A 120 -19.61 -18.72 -10.14
N ASP A 121 -19.84 -19.70 -9.27
CA ASP A 121 -20.30 -19.54 -7.89
C ASP A 121 -19.17 -19.23 -6.88
N VAL A 122 -17.90 -19.46 -7.23
CA VAL A 122 -16.74 -19.26 -6.33
C VAL A 122 -15.94 -18.03 -6.73
N LEU A 123 -15.49 -17.24 -5.76
CA LEU A 123 -14.67 -16.05 -6.03
C LEU A 123 -13.19 -16.39 -6.11
N PHE A 124 -12.55 -16.02 -7.22
CA PHE A 124 -11.13 -16.24 -7.47
C PHE A 124 -10.35 -14.93 -7.53
N TYR A 125 -9.12 -14.96 -6.99
CA TYR A 125 -8.19 -13.85 -6.94
C TYR A 125 -6.85 -14.29 -7.51
N TRP A 126 -6.24 -13.48 -8.36
CA TRP A 126 -4.82 -13.65 -8.68
C TRP A 126 -4.11 -12.32 -8.70
N PHE A 127 -2.79 -12.40 -8.54
CA PHE A 127 -1.91 -11.25 -8.55
C PHE A 127 -0.72 -11.56 -9.44
N THR A 128 -0.30 -10.57 -10.23
CA THR A 128 0.85 -10.71 -11.13
C THR A 128 1.82 -9.54 -10.99
N LYS A 129 3.08 -9.79 -11.31
CA LYS A 129 4.09 -8.76 -11.62
C LYS A 129 4.30 -8.58 -13.13
N HIS A 130 3.71 -9.43 -13.95
CA HIS A 130 3.70 -9.37 -15.42
C HIS A 130 2.40 -8.73 -15.92
N ALA A 131 2.18 -7.48 -15.52
CA ALA A 131 0.93 -6.77 -15.78
C ALA A 131 0.68 -6.51 -17.28
N ASP A 132 1.74 -6.32 -18.05
CA ASP A 132 1.76 -6.23 -19.51
C ASP A 132 1.21 -7.51 -20.16
N ARG A 133 1.76 -8.68 -19.79
CA ARG A 133 1.34 -9.98 -20.31
C ARG A 133 -0.07 -10.34 -19.89
N GLN A 134 -0.43 -10.02 -18.64
CA GLN A 134 -1.81 -10.17 -18.18
C GLN A 134 -2.76 -9.36 -19.06
N ARG A 135 -2.47 -8.08 -19.31
CA ARG A 135 -3.29 -7.23 -20.16
C ARG A 135 -3.40 -7.82 -21.56
N ASP A 136 -2.29 -8.17 -22.21
CA ASP A 136 -2.28 -8.64 -23.60
C ASP A 136 -3.08 -9.93 -23.76
N TYR A 137 -2.83 -10.90 -22.89
CA TYR A 137 -3.53 -12.18 -22.91
C TYR A 137 -5.04 -12.02 -22.65
N LEU A 138 -5.43 -11.18 -21.68
CA LEU A 138 -6.84 -10.99 -21.32
C LEU A 138 -7.60 -10.09 -22.33
N LEU A 139 -6.92 -9.16 -23.00
CA LEU A 139 -7.48 -8.45 -24.17
C LEU A 139 -7.72 -9.41 -25.33
N ALA A 140 -6.77 -10.32 -25.59
CA ALA A 140 -6.94 -11.34 -26.62
C ALA A 140 -8.11 -12.28 -26.31
N LEU A 141 -8.31 -12.69 -25.05
CA LEU A 141 -9.50 -13.45 -24.63
C LEU A 141 -10.79 -12.65 -24.78
N ALA A 142 -10.81 -11.36 -24.39
CA ALA A 142 -11.99 -10.52 -24.50
C ALA A 142 -12.46 -10.33 -25.95
N ALA A 143 -11.50 -10.28 -26.88
CA ALA A 143 -11.76 -10.13 -28.31
C ALA A 143 -11.99 -11.47 -29.03
N TYR A 144 -11.83 -12.60 -28.35
CA TYR A 144 -11.86 -13.92 -28.99
C TYR A 144 -13.26 -14.28 -29.50
N PRO A 145 -13.41 -14.63 -30.80
CA PRO A 145 -14.71 -15.00 -31.35
C PRO A 145 -15.09 -16.44 -30.91
N HIS A 146 -16.14 -16.57 -30.12
CA HIS A 146 -16.70 -17.89 -29.76
C HIS A 146 -17.65 -18.41 -30.85
N ALA A 147 -17.16 -18.53 -32.09
CA ALA A 147 -17.92 -19.03 -33.24
C ALA A 147 -17.75 -20.55 -33.43
N PRO A 148 -18.72 -21.24 -34.06
CA PRO A 148 -18.55 -22.66 -34.39
C PRO A 148 -17.33 -22.91 -35.27
N GLY A 149 -16.47 -23.86 -34.88
CA GLY A 149 -15.25 -24.23 -35.61
C GLY A 149 -13.96 -23.58 -35.12
N GLU A 150 -14.06 -22.56 -34.28
CA GLU A 150 -12.90 -21.96 -33.61
C GLU A 150 -12.41 -22.83 -32.43
N PRO A 151 -11.09 -22.83 -32.13
CA PRO A 151 -10.57 -23.43 -30.90
C PRO A 151 -11.32 -22.96 -29.65
N LEU A 152 -11.58 -23.88 -28.71
CA LEU A 152 -12.22 -23.50 -27.45
C LEU A 152 -11.24 -22.68 -26.60
N ARG A 153 -11.62 -21.43 -26.31
CA ARG A 153 -10.91 -20.53 -25.40
C ARG A 153 -11.83 -20.11 -24.25
N PRO A 154 -11.31 -19.73 -23.07
CA PRO A 154 -12.13 -19.23 -21.97
C PRO A 154 -12.84 -17.93 -22.34
N ARG A 155 -14.06 -17.73 -21.84
CA ARG A 155 -14.72 -16.43 -21.96
C ARG A 155 -14.04 -15.43 -21.04
N TRP A 156 -13.98 -14.18 -21.48
CA TRP A 156 -13.46 -13.09 -20.66
C TRP A 156 -14.21 -11.78 -20.95
N PRO A 157 -14.50 -10.94 -19.93
CA PRO A 157 -14.16 -11.09 -18.51
C PRO A 157 -15.09 -12.03 -17.72
N LEU A 158 -14.52 -12.76 -16.75
CA LEU A 158 -15.27 -13.61 -15.83
C LEU A 158 -15.79 -12.83 -14.62
N GLN A 159 -17.08 -12.97 -14.29
CA GLN A 159 -17.75 -12.21 -13.22
C GLN A 159 -17.27 -12.58 -11.81
N ASN A 160 -16.77 -13.79 -11.65
CA ASN A 160 -16.30 -14.35 -10.39
C ASN A 160 -14.79 -14.19 -10.17
N VAL A 161 -14.10 -13.45 -11.06
CA VAL A 161 -12.66 -13.23 -10.98
C VAL A 161 -12.33 -11.81 -10.53
N ARG A 162 -11.30 -11.69 -9.71
CA ARG A 162 -10.71 -10.45 -9.20
C ARG A 162 -9.23 -10.46 -9.57
N ILE A 163 -8.79 -9.51 -10.38
CA ILE A 163 -7.40 -9.45 -10.83
C ILE A 163 -6.65 -8.36 -10.09
N GLY A 164 -5.36 -8.57 -9.84
CA GLY A 164 -4.52 -7.57 -9.24
C GLY A 164 -3.11 -7.50 -9.78
N VAL A 165 -2.53 -6.31 -9.68
CA VAL A 165 -1.12 -6.06 -10.01
C VAL A 165 -0.37 -5.81 -8.72
N SER A 166 0.72 -6.55 -8.52
CA SER A 166 1.63 -6.35 -7.40
C SER A 166 2.67 -5.30 -7.74
N VAL A 167 2.80 -4.34 -6.83
CA VAL A 167 3.68 -3.19 -6.90
C VAL A 167 4.41 -3.09 -5.59
N GLU A 168 5.70 -2.80 -5.65
CA GLU A 168 6.58 -2.83 -4.48
C GLU A 168 7.24 -1.47 -4.23
N ASP A 169 7.39 -0.66 -5.28
CA ASP A 169 8.09 0.61 -5.26
C ASP A 169 7.52 1.57 -6.32
N ALA A 170 8.05 2.79 -6.37
CA ALA A 170 7.58 3.81 -7.32
C ALA A 170 7.81 3.41 -8.79
N ALA A 171 8.91 2.71 -9.07
CA ALA A 171 9.26 2.28 -10.42
C ALA A 171 8.27 1.22 -10.95
N SER A 172 8.04 0.17 -10.17
CA SER A 172 7.04 -0.86 -10.48
C SER A 172 5.61 -0.32 -10.52
N TYR A 173 5.30 0.72 -9.74
CA TYR A 173 3.99 1.39 -9.82
C TYR A 173 3.80 2.05 -11.17
N ARG A 174 4.78 2.88 -11.58
CA ARG A 174 4.76 3.60 -12.86
C ARG A 174 4.70 2.64 -14.05
N GLU A 175 5.44 1.54 -13.98
CA GLU A 175 5.49 0.53 -15.03
C GLU A 175 4.18 -0.28 -15.13
N ARG A 176 3.68 -0.80 -14.00
CA ARG A 176 2.68 -1.88 -14.04
C ARG A 176 1.24 -1.43 -13.81
N ALA A 177 1.03 -0.37 -13.04
CA ALA A 177 -0.34 0.09 -12.74
C ALA A 177 -1.13 0.53 -13.99
N PRO A 178 -0.54 1.20 -15.01
CA PRO A 178 -1.28 1.54 -16.24
C PRO A 178 -1.91 0.30 -16.90
N TYR A 179 -1.18 -0.81 -17.00
CA TYR A 179 -1.69 -2.04 -17.60
C TYR A 179 -2.90 -2.62 -16.86
N LEU A 180 -3.02 -2.45 -15.54
CA LEU A 180 -4.20 -2.88 -14.78
C LEU A 180 -5.48 -2.16 -15.26
N PHE A 181 -5.37 -0.87 -15.61
CA PHE A 181 -6.51 -0.06 -16.04
C PHE A 181 -6.85 -0.27 -17.51
N GLU A 182 -5.87 -0.66 -18.33
CA GLU A 182 -6.08 -1.13 -19.71
C GLU A 182 -6.69 -2.53 -19.78
N THR A 183 -6.48 -3.36 -18.75
CA THR A 183 -6.96 -4.75 -18.73
C THR A 183 -8.49 -4.80 -18.59
N PRO A 184 -9.22 -5.55 -19.45
CA PRO A 184 -10.65 -5.78 -19.27
C PRO A 184 -10.86 -6.63 -18.01
N ALA A 185 -11.57 -6.10 -17.02
CA ALA A 185 -11.83 -6.79 -15.77
C ALA A 185 -13.07 -6.23 -15.07
N VAL A 186 -13.76 -7.11 -14.34
CA VAL A 186 -14.92 -6.72 -13.51
C VAL A 186 -14.50 -6.14 -12.16
N PHE A 187 -13.27 -6.41 -11.72
CA PHE A 187 -12.73 -5.90 -10.46
C PHE A 187 -11.20 -5.86 -10.49
N ARG A 188 -10.62 -4.73 -10.09
CA ARG A 188 -9.20 -4.42 -10.17
C ARG A 188 -8.61 -4.14 -8.79
N ILE A 189 -7.50 -4.79 -8.50
CA ILE A 189 -6.79 -4.63 -7.23
C ILE A 189 -5.39 -4.04 -7.49
N LEU A 190 -5.10 -2.87 -6.92
CA LEU A 190 -3.73 -2.41 -6.78
C LEU A 190 -3.14 -2.96 -5.48
N ARG A 191 -2.10 -3.79 -5.57
CA ARG A 191 -1.50 -4.46 -4.42
C ARG A 191 -0.10 -3.94 -4.15
N PHE A 192 0.02 -3.11 -3.13
CA PHE A 192 1.27 -2.63 -2.54
C PHE A 192 1.79 -3.61 -1.49
N GLU A 193 2.19 -4.82 -1.92
CA GLU A 193 2.66 -5.86 -1.01
C GLU A 193 3.74 -6.75 -1.67
N PRO A 194 5.01 -6.68 -1.20
CA PRO A 194 5.48 -5.81 -0.11
C PRO A 194 5.58 -4.34 -0.53
N LEU A 195 5.12 -3.41 0.32
CA LEU A 195 5.40 -1.99 0.12
C LEU A 195 6.84 -1.67 0.58
N LEU A 196 7.74 -1.47 -0.38
CA LEU A 196 9.17 -1.23 -0.16
C LEU A 196 9.54 0.25 -0.24
N GLU A 197 8.78 1.11 -0.90
CA GLU A 197 9.12 2.55 -1.01
C GLU A 197 7.88 3.43 -0.87
N PRO A 198 8.03 4.74 -0.58
CA PRO A 198 6.92 5.69 -0.74
C PRO A 198 6.44 5.69 -2.20
N ILE A 199 5.13 5.65 -2.40
CA ILE A 199 4.49 5.69 -3.72
C ILE A 199 3.51 6.86 -3.76
N ASP A 200 3.67 7.72 -4.75
CA ASP A 200 2.65 8.70 -5.11
C ASP A 200 1.55 7.99 -5.92
N VAL A 201 0.38 7.79 -5.29
CA VAL A 201 -0.77 7.12 -5.90
C VAL A 201 -1.73 8.09 -6.58
N GLU A 202 -1.46 9.40 -6.56
CA GLU A 202 -2.35 10.39 -7.20
C GLU A 202 -2.21 10.35 -8.72
N LYS A 203 -0.98 10.28 -9.21
CA LYS A 203 -0.69 10.36 -10.64
C LYS A 203 0.49 9.51 -11.07
N ILE A 204 0.42 9.06 -12.32
CA ILE A 204 1.48 8.35 -13.03
C ILE A 204 1.69 9.08 -14.34
N GLU A 205 2.93 9.46 -14.63
CA GLU A 205 3.27 9.98 -15.94
C GLU A 205 3.56 8.81 -16.90
N LEU A 206 2.83 8.79 -18.00
CA LEU A 206 2.91 7.78 -19.04
C LEU A 206 4.09 8.04 -19.97
N TRP A 207 4.44 7.05 -20.80
CA TRP A 207 5.50 7.18 -21.80
C TRP A 207 5.21 8.27 -22.85
N SER A 208 3.92 8.56 -23.09
CA SER A 208 3.47 9.64 -23.97
C SER A 208 3.69 11.04 -23.38
N GLY A 209 4.03 11.13 -22.09
CA GLY A 209 4.08 12.38 -21.33
C GLY A 209 2.74 12.77 -20.69
N ASP A 210 1.65 12.07 -21.02
CA ASP A 210 0.34 12.28 -20.39
C ASP A 210 0.36 11.86 -18.90
N LEU A 211 -0.56 12.40 -18.11
CA LEU A 211 -0.73 12.02 -16.70
C LEU A 211 -1.96 11.14 -16.54
N LEU A 212 -1.74 9.87 -16.19
CA LEU A 212 -2.79 9.01 -15.65
C LEU A 212 -3.04 9.41 -14.20
N TRP A 213 -4.31 9.59 -13.82
CA TRP A 213 -4.76 9.83 -12.45
C TRP A 213 -5.58 8.62 -11.97
N PRO A 214 -4.93 7.56 -11.43
CA PRO A 214 -5.57 6.25 -11.22
C PRO A 214 -6.83 6.30 -10.36
N LEU A 215 -6.82 7.10 -9.30
CA LEU A 215 -7.93 7.19 -8.35
C LEU A 215 -9.05 8.14 -8.82
N ARG A 216 -8.77 8.97 -9.82
CA ARG A 216 -9.76 9.82 -10.50
C ARG A 216 -10.38 9.12 -11.70
N GLY A 217 -9.67 8.18 -12.30
CA GLY A 217 -10.13 7.44 -13.49
C GLY A 217 -10.04 8.28 -14.77
N ILE A 218 -8.98 9.07 -14.92
CA ILE A 218 -8.76 9.95 -16.07
C ILE A 218 -7.31 9.93 -16.53
N VAL A 219 -7.10 10.25 -17.80
CA VAL A 219 -5.80 10.63 -18.38
C VAL A 219 -5.86 12.11 -18.75
N GLN A 220 -4.92 12.90 -18.25
CA GLN A 220 -4.77 14.31 -18.56
C GLN A 220 -3.71 14.47 -19.66
N ALA A 221 -4.10 15.13 -20.75
CA ALA A 221 -3.24 15.31 -21.92
C ALA A 221 -2.01 16.17 -21.62
N TYR A 222 -0.87 15.73 -22.15
CA TYR A 222 0.33 16.56 -22.22
C TYR A 222 0.09 17.74 -23.18
N GLY A 223 0.34 18.96 -22.70
CA GLY A 223 0.11 20.19 -23.45
C GLY A 223 1.33 20.65 -24.24
N GLY A 224 2.52 20.21 -23.84
CA GLY A 224 3.79 20.57 -24.46
C GLY A 224 4.80 21.11 -23.45
N THR A 225 5.83 21.72 -23.99
CA THR A 225 6.86 22.42 -23.23
C THR A 225 6.76 23.90 -23.55
N ASP A 226 6.78 24.76 -22.54
CA ASP A 226 6.77 26.21 -22.74
C ASP A 226 8.14 26.73 -23.21
N ALA A 227 8.24 28.05 -23.38
CA ALA A 227 9.46 28.71 -23.86
C ALA A 227 10.65 28.57 -22.89
N ASP A 228 10.39 28.29 -21.60
CA ASP A 228 11.41 28.15 -20.56
C ASP A 228 11.86 26.68 -20.40
N GLY A 229 11.28 25.76 -21.17
CA GLY A 229 11.57 24.33 -21.08
C GLY A 229 10.72 23.61 -20.03
N GLU A 230 9.76 24.28 -19.41
CA GLU A 230 8.88 23.70 -18.40
C GLU A 230 7.70 22.98 -19.06
N ARG A 231 7.40 21.81 -18.52
CA ARG A 231 6.35 20.94 -19.04
C ARG A 231 5.00 21.37 -18.50
N PHE A 232 4.00 21.43 -19.37
CA PHE A 232 2.62 21.71 -18.98
C PHE A 232 1.64 20.67 -19.52
N TRP A 233 0.50 20.59 -18.85
CA TRP A 233 -0.60 19.69 -19.17
C TRP A 233 -1.88 20.49 -19.39
N LEU A 234 -2.76 19.98 -20.26
CA LEU A 234 -4.07 20.60 -20.48
C LEU A 234 -4.93 20.55 -19.20
N PRO A 235 -5.94 21.42 -19.06
CA PRO A 235 -6.81 21.45 -17.89
C PRO A 235 -7.39 20.07 -17.55
N ILE A 236 -7.42 19.73 -16.26
CA ILE A 236 -7.79 18.39 -15.77
C ILE A 236 -9.29 18.08 -15.94
N ASP A 237 -10.11 19.11 -16.11
CA ASP A 237 -11.55 19.05 -16.38
C ASP A 237 -11.88 18.69 -17.84
N GLU A 238 -10.88 18.71 -18.73
CA GLU A 238 -10.95 18.22 -20.11
C GLU A 238 -9.99 17.03 -20.30
N PRO A 239 -10.29 15.86 -19.67
CA PRO A 239 -9.40 14.71 -19.76
C PRO A 239 -9.32 14.17 -21.19
N LEU A 240 -8.13 13.71 -21.57
CA LEU A 240 -7.88 13.02 -22.84
C LEU A 240 -8.77 11.78 -22.97
N THR A 241 -8.89 11.02 -21.90
CA THR A 241 -9.76 9.85 -21.82
C THR A 241 -10.09 9.50 -20.37
N TYR A 242 -11.12 8.69 -20.19
CA TYR A 242 -11.49 8.11 -18.90
C TYR A 242 -10.93 6.69 -18.80
N THR A 243 -10.53 6.30 -17.60
CA THR A 243 -10.05 4.96 -17.30
C THR A 243 -10.86 4.35 -16.16
N PRO A 244 -10.95 3.01 -16.09
CA PRO A 244 -11.35 2.36 -14.87
C PRO A 244 -10.49 2.82 -13.69
N ARG A 245 -11.08 2.77 -12.50
CA ARG A 245 -10.39 2.99 -11.22
C ARG A 245 -10.09 1.64 -10.56
N PRO A 246 -9.15 1.58 -9.60
CA PRO A 246 -9.04 0.38 -8.77
C PRO A 246 -10.28 0.25 -7.89
N ASP A 247 -10.80 -0.97 -7.78
CA ASP A 247 -11.92 -1.29 -6.89
C ASP A 247 -11.44 -1.54 -5.46
N LEU A 248 -10.17 -1.92 -5.30
CA LEU A 248 -9.53 -2.14 -4.01
C LEU A 248 -8.03 -1.81 -4.08
N ILE A 249 -7.52 -1.20 -3.02
CA ILE A 249 -6.09 -1.11 -2.76
C ILE A 249 -5.75 -2.05 -1.61
N VAL A 250 -4.78 -2.94 -1.81
CA VAL A 250 -4.22 -3.80 -0.75
C VAL A 250 -2.83 -3.29 -0.40
N ILE A 251 -2.54 -3.12 0.88
CA ILE A 251 -1.23 -2.67 1.36
C ILE A 251 -0.71 -3.66 2.39
N GLY A 252 0.56 -4.05 2.31
CA GLY A 252 1.16 -4.93 3.32
C GLY A 252 2.68 -4.93 3.32
N GLY A 253 3.26 -5.37 4.43
CA GLY A 253 4.69 -5.57 4.57
C GLY A 253 5.19 -6.91 4.03
N GLU A 254 6.51 -7.02 3.90
CA GLU A 254 7.16 -8.22 3.40
C GLU A 254 7.04 -9.40 4.37
N ARG A 255 6.65 -10.56 3.85
CA ARG A 255 6.51 -11.82 4.60
C ARG A 255 7.70 -12.71 4.32
N ALA A 256 8.75 -12.59 5.12
CA ALA A 256 9.99 -13.34 4.95
C ALA A 256 10.85 -13.45 6.22
N ALA A 257 11.76 -14.40 6.22
CA ALA A 257 12.78 -14.55 7.26
C ALA A 257 13.77 -13.37 7.33
N VAL A 258 13.89 -12.57 6.27
CA VAL A 258 14.69 -11.34 6.22
C VAL A 258 13.81 -10.19 5.70
N ALA A 259 12.62 -10.05 6.26
CA ALA A 259 11.63 -9.08 5.78
C ALA A 259 12.09 -7.61 5.89
N ARG A 260 11.71 -6.83 4.89
CA ARG A 260 11.82 -5.37 4.84
C ARG A 260 10.48 -4.74 5.23
N PRO A 261 10.40 -3.97 6.34
CA PRO A 261 9.14 -3.39 6.77
C PRO A 261 8.80 -2.12 5.97
N PRO A 262 7.51 -1.83 5.74
CA PRO A 262 7.05 -0.55 5.19
C PRO A 262 7.09 0.53 6.28
N HIS A 263 7.36 1.78 5.88
CA HIS A 263 7.18 2.89 6.81
C HIS A 263 5.68 3.20 7.02
N PRO A 264 5.21 3.38 8.27
CA PRO A 264 3.80 3.68 8.55
C PRO A 264 3.24 4.90 7.81
N MET A 265 4.07 5.91 7.55
CA MET A 265 3.63 7.13 6.88
C MET A 265 3.25 6.91 5.41
N TRP A 266 3.90 5.98 4.71
CA TRP A 266 3.57 5.66 3.31
C TRP A 266 2.17 5.06 3.22
N ILE A 267 1.85 4.13 4.13
CA ILE A 267 0.52 3.52 4.24
C ILE A 267 -0.55 4.59 4.47
N ARG A 268 -0.30 5.54 5.37
CA ARG A 268 -1.23 6.66 5.65
C ARG A 268 -1.45 7.58 4.47
N GLN A 269 -0.39 7.89 3.74
CA GLN A 269 -0.48 8.75 2.56
C GLN A 269 -1.39 8.09 1.52
N ILE A 270 -1.17 6.81 1.23
CA ILE A 270 -2.03 6.03 0.33
C ILE A 270 -3.48 5.99 0.85
N GLU A 271 -3.70 5.68 2.13
CA GLU A 271 -5.05 5.67 2.74
C GLU A 271 -5.76 7.03 2.64
N LYS A 272 -5.05 8.12 2.94
CA LYS A 272 -5.59 9.48 2.90
C LYS A 272 -6.05 9.83 1.49
N ILE A 273 -5.23 9.56 0.48
CA ILE A 273 -5.52 9.86 -0.91
C ILE A 273 -6.67 8.97 -1.40
N ALA A 274 -6.60 7.65 -1.16
CA ALA A 274 -7.65 6.72 -1.56
C ALA A 274 -9.01 7.08 -0.95
N LYS A 275 -9.04 7.49 0.32
CA LYS A 275 -10.25 7.95 1.00
C LYS A 275 -10.86 9.19 0.35
N ALA A 276 -10.04 10.12 -0.15
CA ALA A 276 -10.53 11.31 -0.85
C ALA A 276 -11.32 10.95 -2.12
N TRP A 277 -11.01 9.80 -2.73
CA TRP A 277 -11.63 9.29 -3.96
C TRP A 277 -12.59 8.12 -3.73
N ALA A 278 -12.94 7.83 -2.46
CA ALA A 278 -13.80 6.73 -2.05
C ALA A 278 -13.35 5.35 -2.56
N VAL A 279 -12.03 5.14 -2.68
CA VAL A 279 -11.45 3.84 -3.02
C VAL A 279 -11.17 3.06 -1.72
N PRO A 280 -11.71 1.84 -1.54
CA PRO A 280 -11.43 1.01 -0.38
C PRO A 280 -9.95 0.66 -0.26
N VAL A 281 -9.44 0.69 0.97
CA VAL A 281 -8.07 0.27 1.31
C VAL A 281 -8.13 -0.86 2.32
N PHE A 282 -7.44 -1.95 2.03
CA PHE A 282 -7.23 -3.07 2.93
C PHE A 282 -5.77 -3.16 3.34
N PHE A 283 -5.49 -2.88 4.61
CA PHE A 283 -4.17 -3.08 5.19
C PHE A 283 -4.03 -4.51 5.70
N ARG A 284 -3.24 -5.32 4.99
CA ARG A 284 -3.01 -6.74 5.30
C ARG A 284 -2.15 -6.95 6.55
N GLY A 285 -1.37 -5.94 6.93
CA GLY A 285 -0.48 -5.97 8.09
C GLY A 285 0.99 -5.73 7.74
N TRP A 286 1.84 -5.79 8.76
CA TRP A 286 3.26 -5.43 8.69
C TRP A 286 4.18 -6.50 8.07
N GLY A 287 3.61 -7.62 7.62
CA GLY A 287 4.38 -8.77 7.13
C GLY A 287 4.96 -9.59 8.29
N SER A 288 6.25 -9.91 8.23
CA SER A 288 6.93 -10.71 9.27
C SER A 288 7.55 -9.91 10.42
N LEU A 289 7.36 -8.59 10.43
CA LEU A 289 7.91 -7.68 11.44
C LEU A 289 6.80 -6.85 12.08
N HIS A 290 7.05 -6.32 13.27
CA HIS A 290 6.10 -5.47 14.00
C HIS A 290 6.77 -4.19 14.51
N PRO A 291 6.06 -3.04 14.50
CA PRO A 291 6.61 -1.78 14.99
C PRO A 291 6.79 -1.80 16.52
N VAL A 292 7.90 -1.24 17.01
CA VAL A 292 8.28 -1.21 18.43
C VAL A 292 8.95 0.11 18.85
N LEU A 293 9.09 0.34 20.16
CA LEU A 293 9.95 1.40 20.70
C LEU A 293 11.42 0.94 20.76
N LYS A 294 12.33 1.81 20.32
CA LYS A 294 13.78 1.57 20.36
C LYS A 294 14.34 1.37 21.78
N PRO A 295 14.02 2.20 22.80
CA PRO A 295 14.59 2.05 24.13
C PRO A 295 14.32 0.69 24.77
N ASP A 296 13.20 0.06 24.43
CA ASP A 296 12.79 -1.23 25.00
C ASP A 296 13.55 -2.42 24.37
N ARG A 297 14.29 -2.20 23.27
CA ARG A 297 14.86 -3.25 22.41
C ARG A 297 16.26 -2.92 21.89
N GLU A 298 17.01 -2.05 22.57
CA GLU A 298 18.38 -1.66 22.13
C GLU A 298 19.36 -2.82 21.97
N ARG A 299 19.10 -3.97 22.62
CA ARG A 299 19.90 -5.20 22.55
C ARG A 299 19.30 -6.27 21.63
N ASP A 300 18.19 -5.99 20.98
CA ASP A 300 17.50 -6.93 20.09
C ASP A 300 18.25 -7.02 18.74
N ALA A 301 18.91 -8.15 18.51
CA ALA A 301 19.67 -8.38 17.28
C ALA A 301 18.79 -8.43 16.01
N SER A 302 17.47 -8.50 16.16
CA SER A 302 16.49 -8.46 15.07
C SER A 302 15.87 -7.08 14.84
N LEU A 303 16.32 -6.06 15.59
CA LEU A 303 15.85 -4.68 15.43
C LEU A 303 16.23 -4.12 14.05
N VAL A 304 15.23 -3.62 13.33
CA VAL A 304 15.35 -2.92 12.04
C VAL A 304 14.84 -1.50 12.20
N ILE A 305 15.61 -0.52 11.75
CA ILE A 305 15.17 0.89 11.69
C ILE A 305 14.78 1.21 10.25
N VAL A 306 13.68 1.93 10.06
CA VAL A 306 13.21 2.43 8.76
C VAL A 306 13.05 3.94 8.86
N SER A 307 13.79 4.68 8.02
CA SER A 307 13.59 6.12 7.84
C SER A 307 12.39 6.43 6.95
N VAL A 308 11.92 7.68 7.01
CA VAL A 308 10.80 8.19 6.20
C VAL A 308 11.02 8.01 4.70
N ASP A 309 12.24 8.22 4.22
CA ASP A 309 12.62 8.07 2.82
C ASP A 309 12.85 6.61 2.42
N GLY A 310 12.85 5.67 3.38
CA GLY A 310 13.05 4.24 3.15
C GLY A 310 14.50 3.84 2.86
N LEU A 311 15.42 4.81 2.80
CA LEU A 311 16.82 4.64 2.43
C LEU A 311 17.67 4.07 3.58
N ARG A 312 17.32 4.39 4.84
CA ARG A 312 17.99 3.81 6.01
C ARG A 312 17.22 2.58 6.47
N ARG A 313 17.76 1.42 6.13
CA ARG A 313 17.36 0.10 6.63
C ARG A 313 18.59 -0.57 7.22
N GLY A 314 18.67 -0.73 8.54
CA GLY A 314 19.88 -1.25 9.19
C GLY A 314 19.63 -1.98 10.50
N LYS A 315 20.52 -2.93 10.79
CA LYS A 315 20.67 -3.56 12.12
C LYS A 315 21.40 -2.58 13.03
N GLY A 316 20.81 -2.27 14.18
CA GLY A 316 21.39 -1.36 15.14
C GLY A 316 22.69 -1.91 15.74
N LEU A 317 23.84 -1.36 15.35
CA LEU A 317 25.06 -1.37 16.14
C LEU A 317 25.66 0.04 16.06
N GLY A 318 25.70 0.73 17.20
CA GLY A 318 26.47 1.97 17.34
C GLY A 318 25.68 3.16 17.88
N SER A 319 25.90 3.44 19.16
CA SER A 319 25.55 4.66 19.87
C SER A 319 26.46 5.83 19.46
N ALA A 320 26.05 6.65 18.49
CA ALA A 320 26.54 8.05 18.30
C ALA A 320 25.75 8.76 17.19
N THR A 321 25.35 8.03 16.14
CA THR A 321 24.51 8.55 15.04
C THR A 321 23.03 8.76 15.46
N ASN A 322 22.68 8.33 16.68
CA ASN A 322 21.33 8.30 17.25
C ASN A 322 20.77 9.66 17.69
N PHE A 323 21.59 10.72 17.74
CA PHE A 323 21.15 12.05 18.18
C PHE A 323 20.60 12.91 17.02
N LEU A 324 20.96 12.58 15.77
CA LEU A 324 20.55 13.35 14.59
C LEU A 324 19.27 12.80 13.91
N ALA A 325 18.88 11.56 14.19
CA ALA A 325 17.64 10.95 13.66
C ALA A 325 16.36 11.46 14.37
N THR A 326 16.49 12.03 15.57
CA THR A 326 15.38 12.53 16.38
C THR A 326 15.10 14.03 16.21
N GLN A 327 15.99 14.80 15.57
CA GLN A 327 15.87 16.26 15.46
C GLN A 327 15.46 16.81 14.08
N SER A 328 15.38 16.00 13.02
CA SER A 328 14.93 16.47 11.71
C SER A 328 13.43 16.22 11.52
N GLY A 329 12.67 17.29 11.29
CA GLY A 329 11.21 17.32 11.35
C GLY A 329 10.45 16.37 10.41
N ILE A 330 9.20 16.10 10.81
CA ILE A 330 8.12 15.37 10.12
C ILE A 330 8.44 13.89 9.88
N GLY A 331 7.95 13.05 10.81
CA GLY A 331 7.76 11.62 10.58
C GLY A 331 8.92 10.67 10.86
N GLY A 332 9.97 11.07 11.60
CA GLY A 332 11.25 10.35 11.78
C GLY A 332 11.25 8.84 12.05
N ASP A 333 12.45 8.25 12.10
CA ASP A 333 12.73 6.81 12.09
C ASP A 333 11.80 5.92 12.94
N VAL A 334 11.31 4.83 12.35
CA VAL A 334 10.46 3.81 13.00
C VAL A 334 11.24 2.52 13.19
N CYS A 335 11.13 1.92 14.37
CA CYS A 335 11.78 0.66 14.69
C CYS A 335 10.81 -0.52 14.54
N PHE A 336 11.32 -1.63 14.02
CA PHE A 336 10.63 -2.89 13.84
C PHE A 336 11.43 -4.02 14.47
N THR A 337 10.76 -5.05 14.98
CA THR A 337 11.41 -6.29 15.43
C THR A 337 10.60 -7.52 15.00
N ARG A 338 11.21 -8.70 15.10
CA ARG A 338 10.51 -9.99 14.95
C ARG A 338 9.90 -10.40 16.30
N PRO A 339 8.61 -10.81 16.33
CA PRO A 339 8.04 -11.40 17.54
C PRO A 339 8.80 -12.68 17.92
N ALA A 340 9.02 -12.92 19.22
CA ALA A 340 9.54 -14.20 19.68
C ALA A 340 8.54 -15.32 19.33
N SER A 341 9.03 -16.53 19.05
CA SER A 341 8.24 -17.65 18.52
C SER A 341 7.13 -18.16 19.46
N ASP A 342 7.21 -17.80 20.73
CA ASP A 342 6.30 -18.13 21.83
C ASP A 342 5.29 -17.01 22.16
N LEU A 343 5.43 -15.85 21.52
CA LEU A 343 4.51 -14.73 21.70
C LEU A 343 3.42 -14.77 20.64
N ASP A 344 2.17 -14.91 21.08
CA ASP A 344 1.01 -14.59 20.25
C ASP A 344 1.21 -13.17 19.67
N PRO A 345 1.12 -12.97 18.35
CA PRO A 345 1.17 -11.64 17.73
C PRO A 345 0.15 -10.64 18.32
N ALA A 346 -0.88 -11.12 19.02
CA ALA A 346 -1.85 -10.31 19.77
C ALA A 346 -1.37 -9.91 21.19
N LEU A 347 -0.33 -10.55 21.73
CA LEU A 347 0.22 -10.34 23.08
C LEU A 347 1.42 -9.36 23.14
N THR A 348 2.06 -9.03 22.02
CA THR A 348 3.07 -7.95 21.92
C THR A 348 2.43 -6.56 21.84
N GLN A 349 1.35 -6.35 22.59
CA GLN A 349 0.77 -5.03 22.81
C GLN A 349 1.76 -4.20 23.64
N TYR A 350 2.03 -2.99 23.14
CA TYR A 350 2.49 -1.87 23.96
C TYR A 350 1.77 -1.84 25.32
N PRO A 351 2.47 -1.73 26.46
CA PRO A 351 1.83 -1.76 27.77
C PRO A 351 1.02 -0.47 27.95
N GLY A 352 -0.27 -0.63 28.21
CA GLY A 352 -1.17 0.49 28.45
C GLY A 352 -2.59 0.03 28.79
N GLY A 353 -2.73 -0.69 29.90
CA GLY A 353 -4.00 -0.93 30.60
C GLY A 353 -4.77 -2.18 30.16
N LYS A 354 -4.91 -3.13 31.08
CA LYS A 354 -5.88 -4.24 31.00
C LYS A 354 -7.29 -3.68 30.82
N LEU A 355 -8.06 -4.21 29.86
CA LEU A 355 -9.51 -4.10 29.86
C LEU A 355 -10.11 -5.45 29.45
N ASP A 356 -10.26 -6.33 30.44
CA ASP A 356 -11.29 -7.37 30.43
C ASP A 356 -12.66 -6.67 30.44
N ALA A 357 -13.21 -6.40 29.26
CA ALA A 357 -14.63 -6.12 29.10
C ALA A 357 -15.04 -6.55 27.70
N ARG A 358 -15.73 -7.69 27.61
CA ARG A 358 -16.40 -8.12 26.37
C ARG A 358 -17.47 -7.07 26.02
N PRO A 359 -17.51 -6.50 24.80
CA PRO A 359 -18.56 -5.57 24.44
C PRO A 359 -19.87 -6.32 24.16
N GLU A 360 -20.97 -5.85 24.76
CA GLU A 360 -22.31 -6.37 24.56
C GLU A 360 -22.84 -5.98 23.16
N TRP A 361 -23.32 -6.97 22.41
CA TRP A 361 -23.61 -6.92 20.98
C TRP A 361 -24.95 -6.27 20.60
N PHE A 362 -25.67 -5.68 21.56
CA PHE A 362 -27.01 -5.13 21.36
C PHE A 362 -27.06 -3.63 21.68
N ALA A 363 -26.46 -2.81 20.83
CA ALA A 363 -26.78 -1.38 20.78
C ALA A 363 -26.78 -0.89 19.31
N PRO A 364 -27.85 -0.23 18.83
CA PRO A 364 -27.91 0.25 17.47
C PRO A 364 -27.07 1.52 17.30
N SER A 365 -26.31 1.57 16.19
CA SER A 365 -25.56 2.73 15.68
C SER A 365 -24.34 3.19 16.51
N GLN A 366 -23.23 2.48 16.37
CA GLN A 366 -21.91 3.12 16.48
C GLN A 366 -21.08 2.83 15.24
N LYS A 367 -20.60 3.91 14.59
CA LYS A 367 -19.64 3.89 13.48
C LYS A 367 -18.38 3.16 13.94
N GLN A 368 -18.24 1.88 13.60
CA GLN A 368 -17.00 1.15 13.84
C GLN A 368 -15.89 1.72 12.96
N ARG A 369 -14.78 2.10 13.58
CA ARG A 369 -13.57 2.57 12.91
C ARG A 369 -12.69 1.37 12.56
N ILE A 370 -11.82 1.50 11.56
CA ILE A 370 -10.79 0.50 11.19
C ILE A 370 -9.97 0.02 12.40
N THR A 371 -9.85 0.87 13.43
CA THR A 371 -9.21 0.58 14.72
C THR A 371 -9.93 -0.46 15.57
N ASP A 372 -11.16 -0.80 15.27
CA ASP A 372 -12.00 -1.57 16.18
C ASP A 372 -11.96 -3.09 15.84
N VAL A 373 -11.26 -3.48 14.75
CA VAL A 373 -11.36 -4.83 14.16
C VAL A 373 -10.01 -5.54 13.92
N SER A 374 -8.85 -4.85 13.95
CA SER A 374 -7.53 -5.47 13.77
C SER A 374 -6.48 -4.90 14.74
N SER A 375 -5.60 -5.75 15.30
CA SER A 375 -4.46 -5.30 16.12
C SER A 375 -3.51 -4.41 15.31
N ALA A 376 -3.25 -4.74 14.04
CA ALA A 376 -2.42 -3.94 13.16
C ALA A 376 -3.05 -2.57 12.82
N ALA A 377 -4.38 -2.52 12.66
CA ALA A 377 -5.11 -1.26 12.47
C ALA A 377 -5.15 -0.39 13.74
N ARG A 378 -5.18 -1.02 14.93
CA ARG A 378 -5.04 -0.34 16.23
C ARG A 378 -3.66 0.28 16.39
N ASP A 379 -2.61 -0.45 16.04
CA ASP A 379 -1.23 0.05 16.12
C ASP A 379 -1.02 1.23 15.17
N LEU A 380 -1.56 1.14 13.95
CA LEU A 380 -1.57 2.24 13.00
C LEU A 380 -2.23 3.48 13.62
N ALA A 381 -3.46 3.39 14.13
CA ALA A 381 -4.12 4.55 14.71
C ALA A 381 -3.48 5.10 16.00
N LYS A 382 -2.83 4.28 16.82
CA LYS A 382 -2.06 4.75 17.97
C LYS A 382 -0.86 5.60 17.52
N LEU A 383 -0.16 5.18 16.47
CA LEU A 383 0.86 6.00 15.83
C LEU A 383 0.24 7.30 15.27
N HIS A 384 -1.03 7.29 14.82
CA HIS A 384 -1.70 8.51 14.32
C HIS A 384 -1.89 9.52 15.45
N ALA A 385 -2.38 9.06 16.60
CA ALA A 385 -2.66 9.92 17.75
C ALA A 385 -1.38 10.58 18.29
N ARG A 386 -0.26 9.84 18.34
CA ARG A 386 1.05 10.38 18.75
C ARG A 386 1.60 11.40 17.76
N GLU A 387 1.49 11.13 16.45
CA GLU A 387 1.94 12.10 15.43
C GLU A 387 1.12 13.39 15.49
N ARG A 388 -0.21 13.27 15.64
CA ARG A 388 -1.08 14.43 15.87
C ARG A 388 -0.69 15.21 17.12
N TYR A 389 -0.46 14.52 18.23
CA TYR A 389 -0.02 15.15 19.47
C TYR A 389 1.33 15.87 19.28
N ARG A 390 2.28 15.23 18.60
CA ARG A 390 3.59 15.83 18.32
C ARG A 390 3.49 17.07 17.43
N LEU A 391 2.65 17.02 16.38
CA LEU A 391 2.40 18.16 15.50
C LEU A 391 1.78 19.33 16.28
N LEU A 392 0.77 19.05 17.12
CA LEU A 392 0.15 20.06 17.97
C LEU A 392 1.14 20.66 18.97
N GLN A 393 2.04 19.85 19.55
CA GLN A 393 3.10 20.35 20.43
C GLN A 393 4.15 21.17 19.66
N SER A 394 4.50 20.77 18.45
CA SER A 394 5.38 21.53 17.55
C SER A 394 4.76 22.87 17.17
N GLU A 395 3.48 22.90 16.80
CA GLU A 395 2.74 24.12 16.48
C GLU A 395 2.61 25.02 17.71
N ARG A 396 2.32 24.44 18.88
CA ARG A 396 2.27 25.17 20.15
C ARG A 396 3.64 25.75 20.53
N MET A 397 4.71 24.99 20.40
CA MET A 397 6.07 25.51 20.64
C MET A 397 6.42 26.60 19.63
N LYS A 398 6.07 26.46 18.34
CA LYS A 398 6.27 27.52 17.33
C LYS A 398 5.47 28.79 17.66
N GLN A 399 4.24 28.66 18.16
CA GLN A 399 3.40 29.78 18.59
C GLN A 399 3.95 30.44 19.87
N GLU A 400 4.40 29.65 20.85
CA GLU A 400 5.03 30.14 22.07
C GLU A 400 6.35 30.87 21.75
N GLN A 401 7.18 30.31 20.86
CA GLN A 401 8.43 30.93 20.39
C GLN A 401 8.17 32.25 19.63
N ALA A 402 7.16 32.28 18.75
CA ALA A 402 6.74 33.50 18.05
C ALA A 402 6.24 34.58 19.02
N SER A 403 5.51 34.19 20.08
CA SER A 403 5.04 35.13 21.10
C SER A 403 6.18 35.73 21.94
N VAL A 404 7.23 34.93 22.21
CA VAL A 404 8.42 35.38 22.94
C VAL A 404 9.23 36.35 22.08
N ASP A 405 9.39 36.05 20.79
CA ASP A 405 10.08 36.93 19.83
C ASP A 405 9.35 38.27 19.67
N ASP A 406 8.02 38.27 19.59
CA ASP A 406 7.23 39.50 19.52
C ASP A 406 7.33 40.31 20.82
N THR A 407 7.32 39.66 21.99
CA THR A 407 7.49 40.32 23.28
C THR A 407 8.89 40.96 23.40
N GLN A 408 9.93 40.29 22.91
CA GLN A 408 11.29 40.82 22.89
C GLN A 408 11.45 41.98 21.90
N LYS A 409 10.81 41.92 20.72
CA LYS A 409 10.79 43.03 19.75
C LYS A 409 10.05 44.25 20.28
N VAL A 410 8.94 44.07 20.99
CA VAL A 410 8.20 45.16 21.64
C VAL A 410 9.05 45.81 22.75
N ALA A 411 9.71 45.00 23.58
CA ALA A 411 10.60 45.49 24.64
C ALA A 411 11.84 46.23 24.08
N LEU A 412 12.43 45.73 22.99
CA LEU A 412 13.53 46.38 22.29
C LEU A 412 13.08 47.71 21.66
N GLY A 413 11.89 47.73 21.05
CA GLY A 413 11.30 48.95 20.49
C GLY A 413 10.90 49.99 21.55
N GLN A 414 10.51 49.57 22.75
CA GLN A 414 10.31 50.48 23.90
C GLN A 414 11.64 51.07 24.39
N ARG A 415 12.68 50.23 24.59
CA ARG A 415 14.02 50.69 24.97
C ARG A 415 14.63 51.66 23.95
N LEU A 416 14.49 51.38 22.66
CA LEU A 416 14.96 52.28 21.60
C LEU A 416 14.24 53.63 21.63
N ARG A 417 12.92 53.64 21.85
CA ARG A 417 12.17 54.89 22.00
C ARG A 417 12.61 55.69 23.22
N GLU A 418 12.78 55.04 24.37
CA GLU A 418 13.30 55.69 25.59
C GLU A 418 14.67 56.33 25.37
N ILE A 419 15.59 55.64 24.69
CA ILE A 419 16.92 56.15 24.36
C ILE A 419 16.82 57.35 23.40
N LEU A 420 15.95 57.30 22.39
CA LEU A 420 15.79 58.38 21.40
C LEU A 420 15.10 59.62 21.96
N THR A 421 14.33 59.50 23.04
CA THR A 421 13.64 60.64 23.70
C THR A 421 14.37 61.19 24.92
N THR A 422 15.39 60.49 25.42
CA THR A 422 16.20 60.95 26.57
C THR A 422 17.18 62.04 26.12
N PRO A 423 17.27 63.19 26.81
CA PRO A 423 18.27 64.21 26.53
C PRO A 423 19.70 63.64 26.60
N ILE A 424 20.57 64.03 25.67
CA ILE A 424 21.95 63.50 25.56
C ILE A 424 22.73 63.64 26.89
N SER A 425 22.42 64.68 27.67
CA SER A 425 23.00 64.96 29.00
C SER A 425 22.62 63.95 30.09
N GLU A 426 21.65 63.07 29.85
CA GLU A 426 21.16 62.07 30.81
C GLU A 426 21.45 60.63 30.36
N LEU A 427 21.96 60.44 29.14
CA LEU A 427 22.38 59.11 28.66
C LEU A 427 23.63 58.62 29.41
N PRO A 428 23.77 57.31 29.70
CA PRO A 428 24.97 56.74 30.32
C PRO A 428 26.25 57.08 29.53
N GLU A 429 27.36 57.37 30.22
CA GLU A 429 28.65 57.77 29.61
C GLU A 429 29.14 56.84 28.49
N ARG A 430 28.82 55.55 28.55
CA ARG A 430 29.18 54.54 27.53
C ARG A 430 28.55 54.81 26.14
N ILE A 431 27.49 55.61 26.07
CA ILE A 431 26.72 55.91 24.85
C ILE A 431 27.03 57.32 24.32
N ARG A 432 27.64 58.20 25.12
CA ARG A 432 27.92 59.60 24.73
C ARG A 432 29.06 59.78 23.72
N GLY A 433 29.75 58.70 23.34
CA GLY A 433 30.79 58.70 22.31
C GLY A 433 32.10 59.37 22.72
N ARG A 434 33.21 58.69 22.45
CA ARG A 434 34.50 59.35 22.19
C ARG A 434 34.38 59.99 20.81
N ASP A 435 34.82 61.24 20.69
CA ASP A 435 35.14 61.84 19.40
C ASP A 435 36.37 61.13 18.82
N GLU A 436 36.15 60.20 17.90
CA GLU A 436 37.06 59.79 16.80
C GLU A 436 36.28 59.02 15.72
#